data_AF-A0A5J5G6J0-F1
#
_entry.id   AF-A0A5J5G6J0-F1
#
_cell.length_a   1.000
_cell.length_b   1.000
_cell.length_c   1.000
_cell.angle_alpha   90.00
_cell.angle_beta   90.00
_cell.angle_gamma   90.00
#
_symmetry.space_group_name_H-M   'P 1'
#
loop_
_entity.id
_entity.type
_entity.pdbx_description
1 polymer ?
#
loop_
_entity_poly.entity_id
_entity_poly.type
_entity_poly.pdbx_seq_one_letter_code
_entity_poly.pdbx_strand_id
1 'polypeptide(L)'
;MRRLPVFFVLDCSESMIGDNLQKMNDGLQMIVNDLKKDPHALETAYISVIAFAGVAKTIVPLVEVVSFYPPRLPIGGGTSLGAALHELTRQIDTQVIKTSAERKGDWKPVVYLLTDGHPTDDITPAIKNWQEKYSNKVNMIAIGLGLSADLNILRQLTDNVLLFTEAQEGDFTRFIKWITASVVAHSRSVGDESPPLLSKTDRIVRLAKDEVARAYDESCVTLVGRCNKSRRPYLMKYERPNVTVSSLDFKLNINGFNLTGCFPIDEDYFAWSDNAVSTLQVNTAELHGVPGCPHCGNATAFAVCACGKLLCVNGPEEVICPWCEKGIAFSQNDNNADFDVNRGKG
;
A
#
# COMPACT_ATOMS: atom_id res chain seq x y z
N MET A 1 20.55 16.56 -23.50
CA MET A 1 20.69 15.45 -22.53
C MET A 1 19.39 14.64 -22.56
N ARG A 2 19.42 13.31 -22.37
CA ARG A 2 18.20 12.48 -22.36
C ARG A 2 17.65 12.42 -20.94
N ARG A 3 16.33 12.49 -20.78
CA ARG A 3 15.67 12.36 -19.47
C ARG A 3 15.48 10.89 -19.11
N LEU A 4 15.57 10.54 -17.85
CA LEU A 4 15.22 9.24 -17.29
C LEU A 4 13.89 9.37 -16.53
N PRO A 5 12.77 8.91 -17.12
CA PRO A 5 11.49 8.88 -16.43
C PRO A 5 11.48 7.75 -15.38
N VAL A 6 11.17 8.10 -14.14
CA VAL A 6 11.02 7.19 -13.00
C VAL A 6 9.60 7.33 -12.46
N PHE A 7 8.84 6.24 -12.46
CA PHE A 7 7.49 6.20 -11.93
C PHE A 7 7.46 5.35 -10.65
N PHE A 8 7.00 5.94 -9.55
CA PHE A 8 6.64 5.21 -8.35
C PHE A 8 5.14 4.91 -8.40
N VAL A 9 4.79 3.63 -8.40
CA VAL A 9 3.41 3.15 -8.34
C VAL A 9 3.21 2.54 -6.96
N LEU A 10 2.50 3.25 -6.11
CA LEU A 10 2.50 3.04 -4.67
C LEU A 10 1.12 2.62 -4.20
N ASP A 11 1.06 1.48 -3.53
CA ASP A 11 -0.13 1.01 -2.86
C ASP A 11 -0.42 1.86 -1.61
N CYS A 12 -1.65 2.31 -1.52
CA CYS A 12 -2.21 3.20 -0.52
C CYS A 12 -3.55 2.62 -0.01
N SER A 13 -3.72 1.30 -0.11
CA SER A 13 -4.86 0.56 0.45
C SER A 13 -4.90 0.65 1.98
N GLU A 14 -5.99 0.16 2.56
CA GLU A 14 -6.15 0.07 4.01
C GLU A 14 -5.15 -0.88 4.66
N SER A 15 -4.70 -1.95 3.98
CA SER A 15 -3.67 -2.86 4.48
C SER A 15 -2.35 -2.15 4.77
N MET A 16 -2.06 -1.07 4.04
CA MET A 16 -0.85 -0.27 4.21
C MET A 16 -0.87 0.63 5.45
N ILE A 17 -2.03 0.87 6.09
CA ILE A 17 -2.12 1.80 7.23
C ILE A 17 -1.22 1.37 8.41
N GLY A 18 -0.67 2.35 9.11
CA GLY A 18 0.28 2.16 10.20
C GLY A 18 1.73 2.18 9.72
N ASP A 19 2.54 1.23 10.19
CA ASP A 19 3.98 1.21 9.99
C ASP A 19 4.38 1.14 8.50
N ASN A 20 3.64 0.39 7.68
CA ASN A 20 3.94 0.24 6.24
C ASN A 20 3.83 1.59 5.51
N LEU A 21 2.73 2.33 5.72
CA LEU A 21 2.52 3.66 5.15
C LEU A 21 3.54 4.67 5.67
N GLN A 22 3.86 4.63 6.97
CA GLN A 22 4.85 5.53 7.54
C GLN A 22 6.23 5.29 6.90
N LYS A 23 6.67 4.04 6.84
CA LYS A 23 7.91 3.66 6.16
C LYS A 23 7.90 4.10 4.70
N MET A 24 6.80 3.91 3.97
CA MET A 24 6.71 4.33 2.58
C MET A 24 6.88 5.86 2.42
N ASN A 25 6.24 6.65 3.28
CA ASN A 25 6.42 8.12 3.29
C ASN A 25 7.87 8.51 3.60
N ASP A 26 8.48 7.91 4.63
CA ASP A 26 9.87 8.18 5.01
C ASP A 26 10.84 7.76 3.90
N GLY A 27 10.56 6.62 3.25
CA GLY A 27 11.33 6.10 2.12
C GLY A 27 11.32 7.05 0.93
N LEU A 28 10.16 7.59 0.55
CA LEU A 28 10.09 8.61 -0.51
C LEU A 28 10.90 9.86 -0.18
N GLN A 29 10.84 10.33 1.07
CA GLN A 29 11.65 11.47 1.50
C GLN A 29 13.15 11.18 1.39
N MET A 30 13.57 10.00 1.83
CA MET A 30 14.97 9.56 1.74
C MET A 30 15.45 9.43 0.30
N ILE A 31 14.66 8.81 -0.59
CA ILE A 31 15.00 8.69 -2.03
C ILE A 31 15.26 10.08 -2.61
N VAL A 32 14.35 11.02 -2.39
CA VAL A 32 14.46 12.37 -2.96
C VAL A 32 15.66 13.11 -2.39
N ASN A 33 15.88 13.01 -1.09
CA ASN A 33 17.03 13.65 -0.44
C ASN A 33 18.35 13.10 -0.96
N ASP A 34 18.44 11.81 -1.25
CA ASP A 34 19.66 11.22 -1.79
C ASP A 34 19.84 11.50 -3.29
N LEU A 35 18.77 11.46 -4.09
CA LEU A 35 18.82 11.86 -5.50
C LEU A 35 19.20 13.34 -5.66
N LYS A 36 18.78 14.21 -4.73
CA LYS A 36 19.19 15.63 -4.71
C LYS A 36 20.67 15.85 -4.42
N LYS A 37 21.38 14.85 -3.89
CA LYS A 37 22.84 14.94 -3.64
C LYS A 37 23.66 14.45 -4.84
N ASP A 38 23.05 13.77 -5.81
CA ASP A 38 23.74 13.23 -6.98
C ASP A 38 23.61 14.20 -8.18
N PRO A 39 24.71 14.82 -8.64
CA PRO A 39 24.65 15.79 -9.74
C PRO A 39 24.08 15.23 -11.06
N HIS A 40 24.31 13.94 -11.34
CA HIS A 40 23.79 13.33 -12.57
C HIS A 40 22.29 13.07 -12.48
N ALA A 41 21.81 12.59 -11.33
CA ALA A 41 20.38 12.39 -11.10
C ALA A 41 19.62 13.72 -11.14
N LEU A 42 20.19 14.80 -10.61
CA LEU A 42 19.59 16.14 -10.67
C LEU A 42 19.32 16.62 -12.11
N GLU A 43 20.22 16.33 -13.05
CA GLU A 43 20.12 16.77 -14.44
C GLU A 43 19.25 15.85 -15.31
N THR A 44 19.14 14.57 -14.95
CA THR A 44 18.58 13.55 -15.85
C THR A 44 17.32 12.88 -15.33
N ALA A 45 17.14 12.73 -14.02
CA ALA A 45 16.02 11.99 -13.47
C ALA A 45 14.76 12.87 -13.37
N TYR A 46 13.65 12.30 -13.82
CA TYR A 46 12.31 12.88 -13.68
C TYR A 46 11.44 11.88 -12.93
N ILE A 47 10.76 12.32 -11.89
CA ILE A 47 9.99 11.47 -10.98
C ILE A 47 8.51 11.78 -11.11
N SER A 48 7.70 10.73 -11.19
CA SER A 48 6.24 10.78 -11.03
C SER A 48 5.81 9.81 -9.94
N VAL A 49 4.74 10.17 -9.22
CA VAL A 49 4.12 9.29 -8.22
C VAL A 49 2.67 9.05 -8.60
N ILE A 50 2.34 7.76 -8.74
CA ILE A 50 1.00 7.24 -8.93
C ILE A 50 0.65 6.53 -7.64
N ALA A 51 -0.38 7.00 -6.95
CA ALA A 51 -0.94 6.31 -5.80
C ALA A 51 -2.15 5.51 -6.26
N PHE A 52 -2.33 4.32 -5.69
CA PHE A 52 -3.53 3.53 -5.91
C PHE A 52 -4.03 2.90 -4.62
N ALA A 53 -5.35 2.84 -4.51
CA ALA A 53 -6.11 2.12 -3.50
C ALA A 53 -7.33 1.58 -4.26
N GLY A 54 -8.56 1.81 -3.81
CA GLY A 54 -9.75 1.50 -4.61
C GLY A 54 -9.91 2.34 -5.89
N VAL A 55 -9.08 3.37 -6.06
CA VAL A 55 -8.87 4.10 -7.33
C VAL A 55 -7.38 4.36 -7.52
N ALA A 56 -6.95 4.62 -8.76
CA ALA A 56 -5.58 4.99 -9.07
C ALA A 56 -5.49 6.39 -9.69
N LYS A 57 -4.59 7.24 -9.19
CA LYS A 57 -4.36 8.58 -9.72
C LYS A 57 -2.88 8.96 -9.62
N THR A 58 -2.42 9.74 -10.60
CA THR A 58 -1.13 10.42 -10.49
C THR A 58 -1.24 11.58 -9.52
N ILE A 59 -0.57 11.47 -8.37
CA ILE A 59 -0.55 12.50 -7.33
C ILE A 59 0.63 13.47 -7.49
N VAL A 60 1.69 13.04 -8.19
CA VAL A 60 2.78 13.91 -8.62
C VAL A 60 3.06 13.67 -10.10
N PRO A 61 2.88 14.67 -10.98
CA PRO A 61 3.20 14.52 -12.40
C PRO A 61 4.71 14.30 -12.59
N LEU A 62 5.14 13.88 -13.78
CA LEU A 62 6.55 13.67 -14.08
C LEU A 62 7.32 15.00 -14.04
N VAL A 63 8.08 15.23 -12.96
CA VAL A 63 8.83 16.47 -12.71
C VAL A 63 10.30 16.17 -12.42
N GLU A 64 11.16 17.16 -12.62
CA GLU A 64 12.58 17.06 -12.28
C GLU A 64 12.77 16.84 -10.77
N VAL A 65 13.83 16.10 -10.40
CA VAL A 65 14.17 15.82 -8.99
C VAL A 65 14.26 17.11 -8.15
N VAL A 66 14.81 18.19 -8.71
CA VAL A 66 14.93 19.49 -8.02
C VAL A 66 13.57 20.07 -7.61
N SER A 67 12.54 19.84 -8.45
CA SER A 67 11.18 20.36 -8.27
C SER A 67 10.28 19.36 -7.54
N PHE A 68 10.78 18.16 -7.25
CA PHE A 68 10.02 17.13 -6.57
C PHE A 68 9.96 17.40 -5.07
N TYR A 69 8.73 17.42 -4.55
CA TYR A 69 8.41 17.44 -3.13
C TYR A 69 7.61 16.17 -2.79
N PRO A 70 8.05 15.37 -1.80
CA PRO A 70 7.32 14.18 -1.39
C PRO A 70 5.86 14.50 -1.04
N PRO A 71 4.87 13.88 -1.70
CA PRO A 71 3.47 14.12 -1.39
C PRO A 71 3.09 13.41 -0.09
N ARG A 72 2.02 13.88 0.55
CA ARG A 72 1.32 13.05 1.55
C ARG A 72 0.60 11.93 0.79
N LEU A 73 0.95 10.68 1.07
CA LEU A 73 0.27 9.55 0.46
C LEU A 73 -1.19 9.48 0.98
N PRO A 74 -2.18 9.32 0.08
CA PRO A 74 -3.57 9.12 0.48
C PRO A 74 -3.73 7.72 1.09
N ILE A 75 -4.91 7.46 1.67
CA ILE A 75 -5.33 6.09 2.02
C ILE A 75 -6.73 5.88 1.50
N GLY A 76 -7.04 4.69 0.99
CA GLY A 76 -8.36 4.35 0.49
C GLY A 76 -8.67 2.87 0.65
N GLY A 77 -9.94 2.52 0.60
CA GLY A 77 -10.43 1.14 0.67
C GLY A 77 -10.37 0.41 -0.66
N GLY A 78 -9.72 -0.75 -0.68
CA GLY A 78 -9.50 -1.59 -1.86
C GLY A 78 -8.11 -1.39 -2.48
N THR A 79 -7.79 -2.25 -3.45
CA THR A 79 -6.46 -2.38 -4.06
C THR A 79 -6.61 -2.57 -5.56
N SER A 80 -6.93 -1.50 -6.29
CA SER A 80 -7.20 -1.52 -7.74
C SER A 80 -5.91 -1.46 -8.57
N LEU A 81 -5.18 -2.58 -8.61
CA LEU A 81 -3.93 -2.71 -9.36
C LEU A 81 -4.15 -2.58 -10.87
N GLY A 82 -5.28 -3.07 -11.40
CA GLY A 82 -5.61 -2.94 -12.82
C GLY A 82 -5.77 -1.47 -13.21
N ALA A 83 -6.47 -0.69 -12.38
CA ALA A 83 -6.57 0.76 -12.54
C ALA A 83 -5.19 1.45 -12.45
N ALA A 84 -4.31 1.01 -11.55
CA ALA A 84 -2.96 1.54 -11.41
C ALA A 84 -2.11 1.31 -12.66
N LEU A 85 -2.19 0.11 -13.26
CA LEU A 85 -1.51 -0.21 -14.51
C LEU A 85 -2.05 0.62 -15.69
N HIS A 86 -3.37 0.83 -15.76
CA HIS A 86 -3.94 1.72 -16.78
C HIS A 86 -3.42 3.15 -16.64
N GLU A 87 -3.45 3.72 -15.43
CA GLU A 87 -2.92 5.06 -15.19
C GLU A 87 -1.41 5.15 -15.51
N LEU A 88 -0.62 4.15 -15.12
CA LEU A 88 0.79 4.06 -15.46
C LEU A 88 1.02 4.08 -16.98
N THR A 89 0.32 3.22 -17.73
CA THR A 89 0.46 3.17 -19.18
C THR A 89 0.06 4.49 -19.84
N ARG A 90 -1.00 5.14 -19.35
CA ARG A 90 -1.42 6.47 -19.81
C ARG A 90 -0.35 7.53 -19.56
N GLN A 91 0.26 7.53 -18.38
CA GLN A 91 1.35 8.45 -18.04
C GLN A 91 2.59 8.22 -18.90
N ILE A 92 2.95 6.95 -19.14
CA ILE A 92 4.06 6.60 -20.03
C ILE A 92 3.80 7.12 -21.45
N ASP A 93 2.63 6.82 -22.02
CA ASP A 93 2.29 7.24 -23.38
C ASP A 93 2.21 8.77 -23.54
N THR A 94 1.78 9.48 -22.49
CA THR A 94 1.61 10.94 -22.54
C THR A 94 2.92 11.70 -22.29
N GLN A 95 3.77 11.21 -21.36
CA GLN A 95 4.88 11.99 -20.83
C GLN A 95 6.26 11.56 -21.36
N VAL A 96 6.40 10.30 -21.80
CA VAL A 96 7.69 9.75 -22.25
C VAL A 96 7.90 10.04 -23.73
N ILE A 97 8.97 10.78 -24.03
CA ILE A 97 9.31 11.17 -25.40
C ILE A 97 10.07 10.02 -26.07
N LYS A 98 9.49 9.46 -27.13
CA LYS A 98 10.14 8.42 -27.94
C LYS A 98 11.24 9.02 -28.82
N THR A 99 12.31 8.25 -29.04
CA THR A 99 13.35 8.61 -30.02
C THR A 99 12.76 8.69 -31.41
N SER A 100 13.17 9.70 -32.16
CA SER A 100 12.81 9.93 -33.56
C SER A 100 14.08 10.14 -34.39
N ALA A 101 13.96 10.23 -35.71
CA ALA A 101 15.09 10.51 -36.59
C ALA A 101 15.75 11.87 -36.28
N GLU A 102 14.99 12.84 -35.77
CA GLU A 102 15.43 14.22 -35.56
C GLU A 102 15.90 14.49 -34.13
N ARG A 103 15.38 13.76 -33.14
CA ARG A 103 15.73 13.93 -31.71
C ARG A 103 15.87 12.62 -30.96
N LYS A 104 16.91 12.53 -30.12
CA LYS A 104 17.04 11.49 -29.10
C LYS A 104 15.93 11.68 -28.07
N GLY A 105 15.14 10.63 -27.84
CA GLY A 105 14.07 10.64 -26.84
C GLY A 105 14.59 10.35 -25.43
N ASP A 106 13.67 10.13 -24.52
CA ASP A 106 13.96 9.74 -23.14
C ASP A 106 14.59 8.35 -23.08
N TRP A 107 15.27 8.06 -21.97
CA TRP A 107 15.71 6.72 -21.62
C TRP A 107 14.52 5.79 -21.38
N LYS A 108 14.79 4.48 -21.39
CA LYS A 108 13.81 3.45 -21.02
C LYS A 108 13.26 3.80 -19.62
N PRO A 109 11.93 4.00 -19.45
CA PRO A 109 11.39 4.35 -18.14
C PRO A 109 11.65 3.26 -17.10
N VAL A 110 11.86 3.68 -15.86
CA VAL A 110 11.97 2.79 -14.71
C VAL A 110 10.70 2.91 -13.88
N VAL A 111 10.11 1.78 -13.49
CA VAL A 111 8.90 1.73 -12.67
C VAL A 111 9.19 0.95 -11.40
N TYR A 112 8.93 1.56 -10.24
CA TYR A 112 8.93 0.88 -8.95
C TYR A 112 7.48 0.69 -8.52
N LEU A 113 6.99 -0.55 -8.54
CA LEU A 113 5.68 -0.91 -8.02
C LEU A 113 5.86 -1.45 -6.59
N LEU A 114 5.22 -0.82 -5.61
CA LEU A 114 5.26 -1.26 -4.20
C LEU A 114 3.83 -1.58 -3.75
N THR A 115 3.61 -2.78 -3.25
CA THR A 115 2.29 -3.25 -2.75
C THR A 115 2.47 -4.34 -1.70
N ASP A 116 1.58 -4.38 -0.69
CA ASP A 116 1.49 -5.47 0.29
C ASP A 116 0.30 -6.41 0.06
N GLY A 117 -0.54 -6.12 -0.94
CA GLY A 117 -1.90 -6.63 -1.02
C GLY A 117 -2.21 -7.53 -2.22
N HIS A 118 -3.45 -8.01 -2.21
CA HIS A 118 -4.09 -8.68 -3.34
C HIS A 118 -4.99 -7.70 -4.08
N PRO A 119 -4.97 -7.65 -5.41
CA PRO A 119 -5.84 -6.78 -6.17
C PRO A 119 -7.33 -7.08 -5.92
N THR A 120 -8.13 -6.03 -5.80
CA THR A 120 -9.59 -6.12 -5.62
C THR A 120 -10.37 -5.90 -6.92
N ASP A 121 -9.69 -5.56 -8.01
CA ASP A 121 -10.27 -5.36 -9.34
C ASP A 121 -9.89 -6.50 -10.32
N ASP A 122 -10.57 -6.55 -11.48
CA ASP A 122 -10.16 -7.47 -12.55
C ASP A 122 -8.90 -6.94 -13.25
N ILE A 123 -7.77 -7.50 -12.85
CA ILE A 123 -6.43 -7.15 -13.36
C ILE A 123 -6.11 -7.78 -14.71
N THR A 124 -6.85 -8.80 -15.14
CA THR A 124 -6.57 -9.60 -16.34
C THR A 124 -6.36 -8.75 -17.61
N PRO A 125 -7.26 -7.82 -17.98
CA PRO A 125 -7.07 -7.01 -19.18
C PRO A 125 -5.87 -6.07 -19.08
N ALA A 126 -5.61 -5.51 -17.89
CA ALA A 126 -4.50 -4.60 -17.63
C ALA A 126 -3.15 -5.32 -17.75
N ILE A 127 -3.02 -6.51 -17.14
CA ILE A 127 -1.81 -7.35 -17.24
C ILE A 127 -1.55 -7.75 -18.68
N LYS A 128 -2.57 -8.21 -19.41
CA LYS A 128 -2.43 -8.58 -20.82
C LYS A 128 -1.90 -7.41 -21.66
N ASN A 129 -2.52 -6.23 -21.51
CA ASN A 129 -2.08 -5.03 -22.23
C ASN A 129 -0.64 -4.63 -21.84
N TRP A 130 -0.28 -4.76 -20.56
CA TRP A 130 1.08 -4.52 -20.06
C TRP A 130 2.10 -5.44 -20.73
N GLN A 131 1.85 -6.75 -20.71
CA GLN A 131 2.73 -7.77 -21.28
C GLN A 131 2.94 -7.57 -22.78
N GLU A 132 1.87 -7.31 -23.53
CA GLU A 132 1.93 -7.16 -25.00
C GLU A 132 2.66 -5.87 -25.43
N LYS A 133 2.49 -4.77 -24.69
CA LYS A 133 2.90 -3.43 -25.19
C LYS A 133 4.04 -2.78 -24.43
N TYR A 134 4.25 -3.11 -23.15
CA TYR A 134 5.10 -2.32 -22.24
C TYR A 134 6.24 -3.11 -21.58
N SER A 135 6.07 -4.40 -21.31
CA SER A 135 7.07 -5.26 -20.66
C SER A 135 8.50 -5.10 -21.24
N ASN A 136 8.62 -5.05 -22.57
CA ASN A 136 9.90 -4.88 -23.25
C ASN A 136 10.40 -3.43 -23.31
N LYS A 137 9.50 -2.45 -23.11
CA LYS A 137 9.75 -1.00 -23.25
C LYS A 137 9.93 -0.27 -21.93
N VAL A 138 9.68 -0.93 -20.80
CA VAL A 138 9.77 -0.36 -19.46
C VAL A 138 10.61 -1.27 -18.59
N ASN A 139 11.46 -0.72 -17.73
CA ASN A 139 12.15 -1.50 -16.70
C ASN A 139 11.32 -1.44 -15.42
N MET A 140 10.47 -2.44 -15.20
CA MET A 140 9.65 -2.52 -13.99
C MET A 140 10.35 -3.38 -12.93
N ILE A 141 10.35 -2.87 -11.71
CA ILE A 141 10.80 -3.53 -10.48
C ILE A 141 9.56 -3.58 -9.58
N ALA A 142 9.08 -4.79 -9.31
CA ALA A 142 7.92 -5.01 -8.47
C ALA A 142 8.38 -5.48 -7.08
N ILE A 143 7.88 -4.81 -6.05
CA ILE A 143 8.27 -5.00 -4.65
C ILE A 143 7.03 -5.37 -3.85
N GLY A 144 7.00 -6.62 -3.38
CA GLY A 144 6.05 -7.07 -2.37
C GLY A 144 6.51 -6.64 -0.98
N LEU A 145 5.63 -6.00 -0.22
CA LEU A 145 5.89 -5.60 1.16
C LEU A 145 5.24 -6.59 2.13
N GLY A 146 6.03 -7.16 3.04
CA GLY A 146 5.54 -8.12 4.03
C GLY A 146 5.27 -9.51 3.45
N LEU A 147 5.01 -10.47 4.34
CA LEU A 147 4.87 -11.89 3.99
C LEU A 147 3.60 -12.21 3.19
N SER A 148 2.66 -11.28 3.13
CA SER A 148 1.34 -11.46 2.53
C SER A 148 1.25 -10.95 1.09
N ALA A 149 2.32 -10.36 0.57
CA ALA A 149 2.34 -9.83 -0.78
C ALA A 149 2.18 -10.93 -1.84
N ASP A 150 1.31 -10.71 -2.83
CA ASP A 150 1.06 -11.66 -3.92
C ASP A 150 2.14 -11.61 -5.00
N LEU A 151 3.21 -12.37 -4.77
CA LEU A 151 4.32 -12.45 -5.71
C LEU A 151 3.93 -13.09 -7.04
N ASN A 152 2.85 -13.89 -7.10
CA ASN A 152 2.42 -14.53 -8.35
C ASN A 152 1.85 -13.50 -9.32
N ILE A 153 1.12 -12.51 -8.81
CA ILE A 153 0.63 -11.40 -9.62
C ILE A 153 1.80 -10.51 -10.05
N LEU A 154 2.72 -10.18 -9.15
CA LEU A 154 3.88 -9.34 -9.49
C LEU A 154 4.77 -9.97 -10.56
N ARG A 155 4.96 -11.30 -10.52
CA ARG A 155 5.72 -12.05 -11.54
C ARG A 155 5.09 -12.03 -12.93
N GLN A 156 3.79 -11.78 -13.04
CA GLN A 156 3.14 -11.61 -14.34
C GLN A 156 3.50 -10.25 -14.99
N LEU A 157 3.97 -9.29 -14.20
CA LEU A 157 4.31 -7.94 -14.67
C LEU A 157 5.79 -7.78 -15.05
N THR A 158 6.69 -8.44 -14.32
CA THR A 158 8.14 -8.34 -14.49
C THR A 158 8.88 -9.55 -13.92
N ASP A 159 10.07 -9.84 -14.46
CA ASP A 159 11.01 -10.80 -13.88
C ASP A 159 11.73 -10.25 -12.63
N ASN A 160 11.75 -8.91 -12.49
CA ASN A 160 12.41 -8.22 -11.38
C ASN A 160 11.46 -8.08 -10.18
N VAL A 161 11.12 -9.20 -9.55
CA VAL A 161 10.27 -9.23 -8.35
C VAL A 161 11.11 -9.39 -7.09
N LEU A 162 10.91 -8.47 -6.16
CA LEU A 162 11.57 -8.42 -4.86
C LEU A 162 10.53 -8.59 -3.76
N LEU A 163 10.83 -9.43 -2.76
CA LEU A 163 10.07 -9.48 -1.52
C LEU A 163 10.86 -8.73 -0.44
N PHE A 164 10.28 -7.68 0.13
CA PHE A 164 10.82 -6.98 1.27
C PHE A 164 10.12 -7.46 2.55
N THR A 165 10.92 -8.06 3.44
CA THR A 165 10.50 -8.41 4.79
C THR A 165 11.49 -7.79 5.76
N GLU A 166 10.99 -7.05 6.74
CA GLU A 166 11.85 -6.49 7.77
C GLU A 166 12.26 -7.60 8.74
N ALA A 167 13.56 -7.92 8.77
CA ALA A 167 14.13 -8.91 9.68
C ALA A 167 14.95 -8.22 10.78
N GLN A 168 15.54 -7.06 10.48
CA GLN A 168 16.34 -6.25 11.39
C GLN A 168 16.01 -4.76 11.24
N GLU A 169 16.21 -4.02 12.33
CA GLU A 169 16.11 -2.57 12.31
C GLU A 169 17.09 -1.97 11.27
N GLY A 170 16.57 -1.11 10.39
CA GLY A 170 17.36 -0.47 9.33
C GLY A 170 17.40 -1.20 7.99
N ASP A 171 16.77 -2.38 7.87
CA ASP A 171 16.61 -3.10 6.60
C ASP A 171 15.88 -2.24 5.56
N PHE A 172 14.84 -1.53 5.98
CA PHE A 172 14.09 -0.61 5.13
C PHE A 172 14.99 0.52 4.59
N THR A 173 15.82 1.12 5.45
CA THR A 173 16.78 2.15 5.04
C THR A 173 17.76 1.64 3.98
N ARG A 174 18.26 0.39 4.13
CA ARG A 174 19.15 -0.23 3.12
C ARG A 174 18.43 -0.48 1.81
N PHE A 175 17.18 -0.94 1.88
CA PHE A 175 16.32 -1.14 0.72
C PHE A 175 16.10 0.18 -0.04
N ILE A 176 15.82 1.27 0.66
CA ILE A 176 15.68 2.60 0.07
C ILE A 176 16.99 3.07 -0.59
N LYS A 177 18.13 2.89 0.08
CA LYS A 177 19.44 3.19 -0.52
C LYS A 177 19.69 2.41 -1.80
N TRP A 178 19.25 1.16 -1.86
CA TRP A 178 19.33 0.35 -3.07
C TRP A 178 18.45 0.92 -4.21
N ILE A 179 17.21 1.35 -3.92
CA ILE A 179 16.36 2.04 -4.91
C ILE A 179 17.07 3.28 -5.47
N THR A 180 17.60 4.14 -4.59
CA THR A 180 18.34 5.33 -4.99
C THR A 180 19.53 4.96 -5.88
N ALA A 181 20.34 3.97 -5.46
CA ALA A 181 21.49 3.52 -6.23
C ALA A 181 21.08 2.96 -7.61
N SER A 182 19.94 2.27 -7.69
CA SER A 182 19.38 1.76 -8.94
C SER A 182 18.95 2.90 -9.87
N VAL A 183 18.30 3.95 -9.36
CA VAL A 183 17.96 5.15 -10.15
C VAL A 183 19.24 5.84 -10.65
N VAL A 184 20.23 6.03 -9.78
CA VAL A 184 21.51 6.66 -10.16
C VAL A 184 22.23 5.82 -11.22
N ALA A 185 22.27 4.50 -11.09
CA ALA A 185 22.88 3.62 -12.09
C ALA A 185 22.16 3.74 -13.45
N HIS A 186 20.83 3.72 -13.47
CA HIS A 186 20.04 3.91 -14.70
C HIS A 186 20.18 5.31 -15.29
N SER A 187 20.48 6.33 -14.46
CA SER A 187 20.69 7.70 -14.93
C SER A 187 22.02 7.90 -15.65
N ARG A 188 23.03 7.08 -15.31
CA ARG A 188 24.39 7.16 -15.87
C ARG A 188 24.62 6.19 -17.03
N SER A 189 23.96 5.03 -17.04
CA SER A 189 24.25 3.95 -18.00
C SER A 189 23.52 4.10 -19.34
N VAL A 190 24.25 3.82 -20.42
CA VAL A 190 23.73 3.76 -21.79
C VAL A 190 22.99 2.45 -22.03
N GLY A 191 21.80 2.31 -21.43
CA GLY A 191 20.74 1.41 -21.92
C GLY A 191 20.95 -0.10 -21.81
N ASP A 192 22.03 -0.61 -21.22
CA ASP A 192 22.30 -2.06 -21.23
C ASP A 192 22.95 -2.65 -19.95
N GLU A 193 22.96 -1.91 -18.82
CA GLU A 193 23.33 -2.52 -17.54
C GLU A 193 22.11 -2.86 -16.69
N SER A 194 22.11 -4.11 -16.22
CA SER A 194 21.26 -4.61 -15.15
C SER A 194 21.27 -3.64 -13.96
N PRO A 195 20.16 -3.41 -13.25
CA PRO A 195 20.20 -2.73 -11.96
C PRO A 195 21.31 -3.36 -11.10
N PRO A 196 22.00 -2.58 -10.24
CA PRO A 196 23.09 -3.10 -9.43
C PRO A 196 22.64 -4.39 -8.77
N LEU A 197 23.35 -5.48 -9.07
CA LEU A 197 23.11 -6.78 -8.43
C LEU A 197 23.06 -6.51 -6.93
N LEU A 198 21.97 -6.90 -6.28
CA LEU A 198 21.92 -7.01 -4.83
C LEU A 198 23.13 -7.88 -4.46
N SER A 199 24.22 -7.25 -4.02
CA SER A 199 25.41 -7.98 -3.61
C SER A 199 24.95 -8.98 -2.56
N LYS A 200 25.50 -10.20 -2.59
CA LYS A 200 25.18 -11.36 -1.72
C LYS A 200 25.19 -11.09 -0.19
N THR A 201 25.34 -9.84 0.24
CA THR A 201 25.55 -9.38 1.59
C THR A 201 24.28 -9.11 2.39
N ASP A 202 23.09 -9.06 1.79
CA ASP A 202 21.90 -8.70 2.56
C ASP A 202 20.78 -9.73 2.39
N ARG A 203 20.47 -10.43 3.48
CA ARG A 203 19.29 -11.31 3.67
C ARG A 203 17.95 -10.55 3.59
N ILE A 204 17.97 -9.31 3.11
CA ILE A 204 16.96 -8.25 3.21
C ILE A 204 15.94 -8.32 2.07
N VAL A 205 16.34 -8.93 0.94
CA VAL A 205 15.48 -9.08 -0.24
C VAL A 205 15.68 -10.49 -0.78
N ARG A 206 14.67 -11.35 -0.63
CA ARG A 206 14.68 -12.65 -1.30
C ARG A 206 14.25 -12.42 -2.74
N LEU A 207 15.15 -12.73 -3.68
CA LEU A 207 14.73 -13.01 -5.06
C LEU A 207 13.80 -14.21 -5.00
N ALA A 208 12.51 -13.98 -5.18
CA ALA A 208 11.50 -15.00 -5.04
C ALA A 208 11.54 -15.91 -6.25
N LYS A 209 12.48 -16.87 -6.29
CA LYS A 209 12.56 -17.84 -7.40
C LYS A 209 11.91 -19.20 -7.12
N ASP A 210 11.58 -19.59 -5.89
CA ASP A 210 11.02 -20.94 -5.66
C ASP A 210 10.03 -21.11 -4.49
N GLU A 211 9.53 -20.04 -3.87
CA GLU A 211 8.50 -20.20 -2.82
C GLU A 211 7.09 -20.07 -3.43
N VAL A 212 6.40 -21.21 -3.50
CA VAL A 212 4.96 -21.30 -3.80
C VAL A 212 4.24 -20.63 -2.63
N ALA A 213 3.87 -19.37 -2.80
CA ALA A 213 3.05 -18.64 -1.84
C ALA A 213 1.73 -19.38 -1.65
N ARG A 214 1.40 -19.70 -0.39
CA ARG A 214 0.09 -20.26 -0.03
C ARG A 214 -0.96 -19.20 -0.39
N ALA A 215 -1.78 -19.50 -1.38
CA ALA A 215 -3.03 -18.79 -1.62
C ALA A 215 -3.97 -19.06 -0.43
N TYR A 216 -4.76 -18.05 -0.06
CA TYR A 216 -5.70 -18.02 1.07
C TYR A 216 -5.08 -17.86 2.46
N ASP A 217 -4.91 -16.60 2.87
CA ASP A 217 -5.61 -16.06 4.04
C ASP A 217 -5.42 -14.55 4.09
N GLU A 218 -6.49 -13.78 4.24
CA GLU A 218 -6.40 -12.33 4.45
C GLU A 218 -5.58 -12.10 5.72
N SER A 219 -4.36 -11.61 5.56
CA SER A 219 -3.41 -11.43 6.66
C SER A 219 -3.77 -10.29 7.59
N CYS A 220 -4.67 -9.42 7.13
CA CYS A 220 -5.19 -8.32 7.91
C CYS A 220 -6.69 -8.11 7.68
N VAL A 221 -7.31 -7.47 8.66
CA VAL A 221 -8.69 -6.99 8.63
C VAL A 221 -8.64 -5.50 8.95
N THR A 222 -9.29 -4.71 8.10
CA THR A 222 -9.43 -3.28 8.29
C THR A 222 -10.91 -2.95 8.48
N LEU A 223 -11.22 -2.06 9.43
CA LEU A 223 -12.59 -1.65 9.74
C LEU A 223 -12.69 -0.14 9.82
N VAL A 224 -13.69 0.42 9.15
CA VAL A 224 -13.91 1.88 9.10
C VAL A 224 -14.93 2.29 10.15
N GLY A 225 -14.56 3.25 11.00
CA GLY A 225 -15.48 3.89 11.94
C GLY A 225 -15.48 5.41 11.82
N ARG A 226 -16.42 6.06 12.52
CA ARG A 226 -16.44 7.52 12.67
C ARG A 226 -16.58 7.93 14.12
N CYS A 227 -15.86 9.00 14.47
CA CYS A 227 -15.95 9.57 15.79
C CYS A 227 -17.32 10.20 16.03
N ASN A 228 -17.99 9.88 17.14
CA ASN A 228 -19.28 10.49 17.46
C ASN A 228 -19.18 12.00 17.76
N LYS A 229 -18.07 12.46 18.35
CA LYS A 229 -17.83 13.87 18.71
C LYS A 229 -17.32 14.69 17.53
N SER A 230 -16.20 14.27 16.93
CA SER A 230 -15.56 15.04 15.85
C SER A 230 -16.13 14.76 14.46
N ARG A 231 -16.94 13.70 14.31
CA ARG A 231 -17.46 13.17 13.03
C ARG A 231 -16.40 12.72 12.01
N ARG A 232 -15.12 12.80 12.39
CA ARG A 232 -13.99 12.38 11.54
C ARG A 232 -13.87 10.85 11.48
N PRO A 233 -13.50 10.28 10.31
CA PRO A 233 -13.33 8.85 10.15
C PRO A 233 -12.04 8.34 10.80
N TYR A 234 -11.99 7.05 11.08
CA TYR A 234 -10.80 6.34 11.53
C TYR A 234 -10.79 4.91 11.00
N LEU A 235 -9.60 4.31 10.90
CA LEU A 235 -9.40 2.91 10.53
C LEU A 235 -8.93 2.12 11.74
N MET A 236 -9.52 0.95 11.97
CA MET A 236 -8.99 -0.05 12.88
C MET A 236 -8.33 -1.14 12.05
N LYS A 237 -7.08 -1.46 12.35
CA LYS A 237 -6.32 -2.51 11.67
C LYS A 237 -6.08 -3.66 12.63
N TYR A 238 -6.38 -4.87 12.18
CA TYR A 238 -6.06 -6.11 12.85
C TYR A 238 -5.20 -6.96 11.94
N GLU A 239 -4.19 -7.62 12.48
CA GLU A 239 -3.28 -8.49 11.74
C GLU A 239 -3.18 -9.86 12.40
N ARG A 240 -3.00 -10.89 11.58
CA ARG A 240 -2.75 -12.22 12.14
C ARG A 240 -1.35 -12.29 12.75
N PRO A 241 -1.19 -12.87 13.94
CA PRO A 241 0.12 -13.05 14.54
C PRO A 241 0.99 -13.98 13.68
N ASN A 242 2.25 -13.62 13.49
CA ASN A 242 3.24 -14.47 12.83
C ASN A 242 3.54 -15.70 13.70
N VAL A 243 3.03 -16.87 13.34
CA VAL A 243 3.29 -18.12 14.07
C VAL A 243 4.62 -18.71 13.61
N THR A 244 5.68 -18.45 14.37
CA THR A 244 6.93 -19.22 14.26
C THR A 244 6.81 -20.45 15.15
N VAL A 245 6.59 -21.62 14.55
CA VAL A 245 6.51 -22.89 15.30
C VAL A 245 7.90 -23.27 15.80
N SER A 246 8.29 -22.77 16.97
CA SER A 246 9.40 -23.30 17.75
C SER A 246 8.84 -23.99 18.98
N SER A 247 8.68 -25.31 18.87
CA SER A 247 8.68 -26.31 19.94
C SER A 247 8.26 -25.83 21.34
N LEU A 248 6.95 -25.71 21.62
CA LEU A 248 6.34 -25.88 22.96
C LEU A 248 4.80 -25.79 22.89
N ASP A 249 4.13 -26.63 23.68
CA ASP A 249 2.69 -26.84 23.77
C ASP A 249 1.90 -25.61 24.29
N PHE A 250 1.73 -24.58 23.45
CA PHE A 250 0.71 -23.57 23.65
C PHE A 250 -0.35 -23.68 22.56
N LYS A 251 -1.62 -23.89 22.97
CA LYS A 251 -2.79 -23.66 22.11
C LYS A 251 -2.92 -22.16 21.86
N LEU A 252 -2.06 -21.62 20.99
CA LEU A 252 -2.25 -20.29 20.40
C LEU A 252 -3.52 -20.35 19.56
N ASN A 253 -4.44 -19.39 19.75
CA ASN A 253 -5.55 -19.20 18.85
C ASN A 253 -5.01 -18.68 17.52
N ILE A 254 -4.54 -19.61 16.68
CA ILE A 254 -3.84 -19.36 15.41
C ILE A 254 -4.74 -18.76 14.32
N ASN A 255 -6.05 -18.67 14.58
CA ASN A 255 -7.04 -18.22 13.59
C ASN A 255 -7.59 -16.81 13.88
N GLY A 256 -7.17 -16.16 14.97
CA GLY A 256 -7.63 -14.81 15.33
C GLY A 256 -6.74 -13.69 14.78
N PHE A 257 -7.31 -12.50 14.64
CA PHE A 257 -6.62 -11.27 14.27
C PHE A 257 -6.42 -10.38 15.51
N ASN A 258 -5.19 -9.93 15.73
CA ASN A 258 -4.86 -9.04 16.85
C ASN A 258 -4.91 -7.59 16.40
N LEU A 259 -5.46 -6.72 17.25
CA LEU A 259 -5.47 -5.28 17.02
C LEU A 259 -4.04 -4.75 16.89
N THR A 260 -3.71 -4.25 15.71
CA THR A 260 -2.45 -3.54 15.44
C THR A 260 -2.58 -2.08 15.87
N GLY A 261 -3.72 -1.45 15.58
CA GLY A 261 -3.94 -0.06 15.98
C GLY A 261 -5.25 0.55 15.47
N CYS A 262 -5.53 1.77 15.92
CA CYS A 262 -6.61 2.59 15.40
C CYS A 262 -6.07 3.95 14.97
N PHE A 263 -6.19 4.23 13.68
CA PHE A 263 -5.51 5.31 12.99
C PHE A 263 -6.51 6.39 12.57
N PRO A 264 -6.25 7.67 12.85
CA PRO A 264 -7.06 8.75 12.31
C PRO A 264 -6.87 8.83 10.79
N ILE A 265 -7.97 8.99 10.06
CA ILE A 265 -7.95 9.26 8.62
C ILE A 265 -8.77 10.52 8.32
N ASP A 266 -8.53 11.10 7.15
CA ASP A 266 -9.25 12.27 6.66
C ASP A 266 -10.43 11.83 5.76
N GLU A 267 -11.32 12.78 5.40
CA GLU A 267 -12.49 12.50 4.55
C GLU A 267 -12.13 12.11 3.12
N ASP A 268 -10.92 12.48 2.67
CA ASP A 268 -10.40 12.11 1.36
C ASP A 268 -10.29 10.60 1.18
N TYR A 269 -10.24 9.83 2.28
CA TYR A 269 -10.31 8.37 2.27
C TYR A 269 -11.42 7.84 1.36
N PHE A 270 -12.64 8.37 1.48
CA PHE A 270 -13.77 7.89 0.69
C PHE A 270 -13.65 8.23 -0.80
N ALA A 271 -12.87 9.24 -1.18
CA ALA A 271 -12.60 9.59 -2.57
C ALA A 271 -11.47 8.72 -3.19
N TRP A 272 -10.75 7.97 -2.35
CA TRP A 272 -9.74 6.99 -2.72
C TRP A 272 -10.22 5.54 -2.58
N SER A 273 -11.38 5.31 -1.97
CA SER A 273 -12.01 4.00 -1.85
C SER A 273 -12.82 3.61 -3.08
N ASP A 274 -12.89 2.30 -3.34
CA ASP A 274 -13.79 1.75 -4.35
C ASP A 274 -15.24 1.77 -3.86
N ASN A 275 -16.14 2.32 -4.68
CA ASN A 275 -17.57 2.47 -4.41
C ASN A 275 -18.37 1.17 -4.47
N ALA A 276 -17.80 0.05 -4.94
CA ALA A 276 -18.55 -1.21 -4.94
C ALA A 276 -18.99 -1.59 -3.51
N VAL A 277 -20.14 -2.23 -3.34
CA VAL A 277 -20.56 -2.66 -2.01
C VAL A 277 -19.66 -3.81 -1.56
N SER A 278 -18.93 -3.63 -0.45
CA SER A 278 -18.19 -4.74 0.17
C SER A 278 -19.18 -5.73 0.75
N THR A 279 -19.08 -6.99 0.34
CA THR A 279 -19.80 -8.12 0.95
C THR A 279 -18.93 -8.86 1.96
N LEU A 280 -17.69 -8.41 2.17
CA LEU A 280 -16.76 -9.03 3.09
C LEU A 280 -17.14 -8.68 4.52
N GLN A 281 -17.29 -9.71 5.35
CA GLN A 281 -17.59 -9.59 6.76
C GLN A 281 -16.57 -10.37 7.58
N VAL A 282 -16.35 -9.94 8.82
CA VAL A 282 -15.55 -10.66 9.82
C VAL A 282 -16.42 -10.85 11.06
N ASN A 283 -16.32 -12.03 11.66
CA ASN A 283 -16.99 -12.29 12.91
C ASN A 283 -16.19 -11.68 14.08
N THR A 284 -16.87 -11.04 15.04
CA THR A 284 -16.20 -10.44 16.20
C THR A 284 -15.43 -11.44 17.06
N ALA A 285 -15.77 -12.73 17.04
CA ALA A 285 -15.03 -13.78 17.75
C ALA A 285 -13.59 -13.95 17.26
N GLU A 286 -13.33 -13.57 16.01
CA GLU A 286 -12.00 -13.64 15.39
C GLU A 286 -11.15 -12.40 15.69
N LEU A 287 -11.73 -11.34 16.25
CA LEU A 287 -11.05 -10.08 16.50
C LEU A 287 -10.63 -9.95 17.97
N HIS A 288 -9.34 -9.80 18.20
CA HIS A 288 -8.76 -9.66 19.52
C HIS A 288 -8.30 -8.22 19.77
N GLY A 289 -8.94 -7.56 20.72
CA GLY A 289 -8.64 -6.18 21.12
C GLY A 289 -9.68 -5.18 20.61
N VAL A 290 -9.98 -4.19 21.45
CA VAL A 290 -10.91 -3.11 21.14
C VAL A 290 -10.17 -1.79 21.36
N PRO A 291 -9.94 -0.99 20.30
CA PRO A 291 -9.23 0.28 20.45
C PRO A 291 -10.12 1.38 21.01
N GLY A 292 -9.51 2.35 21.67
CA GLY A 292 -10.13 3.65 21.94
C GLY A 292 -10.17 4.53 20.70
N CYS A 293 -10.99 5.59 20.73
CA CYS A 293 -11.11 6.50 19.60
C CYS A 293 -9.87 7.41 19.44
N PRO A 294 -9.22 7.44 18.26
CA PRO A 294 -8.00 8.23 18.05
C PRO A 294 -8.27 9.75 18.01
N HIS A 295 -9.52 10.17 17.83
CA HIS A 295 -9.88 11.59 17.72
C HIS A 295 -10.31 12.22 19.03
N CYS A 296 -11.03 11.49 19.88
CA CYS A 296 -11.69 12.07 21.06
C CYS A 296 -11.43 11.31 22.37
N GLY A 297 -10.67 10.22 22.33
CA GLY A 297 -10.33 9.43 23.51
C GLY A 297 -11.48 8.62 24.13
N ASN A 298 -12.63 8.50 23.45
CA ASN A 298 -13.71 7.61 23.89
C ASN A 298 -13.18 6.17 24.09
N ALA A 299 -13.70 5.49 25.12
CA ALA A 299 -13.22 4.19 25.56
C ALA A 299 -13.23 3.09 24.48
N THR A 300 -14.23 3.09 23.60
CA THR A 300 -14.30 2.13 22.48
C THR A 300 -14.56 2.85 21.16
N ALA A 301 -13.88 2.40 20.12
CA ALA A 301 -14.09 2.77 18.72
C ALA A 301 -14.90 1.71 17.94
N PHE A 302 -15.41 0.68 18.63
CA PHE A 302 -16.01 -0.53 18.06
C PHE A 302 -17.48 -0.69 18.48
N ALA A 303 -18.29 0.36 18.37
CA ALA A 303 -19.73 0.24 18.55
C ALA A 303 -20.41 0.17 17.18
N VAL A 304 -21.37 -0.73 16.99
CA VAL A 304 -22.10 -0.87 15.72
C VAL A 304 -23.46 -0.18 15.81
N CYS A 305 -23.73 0.73 14.88
CA CYS A 305 -25.06 1.31 14.70
C CYS A 305 -25.98 0.34 13.96
N ALA A 306 -27.31 0.46 14.12
CA ALA A 306 -28.31 -0.21 13.30
C ALA A 306 -28.18 0.02 11.78
N CYS A 307 -27.41 1.01 11.32
CA CYS A 307 -27.05 1.17 9.90
C CYS A 307 -25.87 0.30 9.44
N GLY A 308 -25.32 -0.54 10.32
CA GLY A 308 -24.20 -1.45 10.04
C GLY A 308 -22.82 -0.81 10.06
N LYS A 309 -22.70 0.47 10.45
CA LYS A 309 -21.42 1.20 10.49
C LYS A 309 -20.90 1.37 11.92
N LEU A 310 -19.58 1.37 12.05
CA LEU A 310 -18.89 1.50 13.33
C LEU A 310 -18.77 2.96 13.78
N LEU A 311 -18.90 3.20 15.08
CA LEU A 311 -18.66 4.50 15.70
C LEU A 311 -17.98 4.33 17.05
N CYS A 312 -17.44 5.43 17.58
CA CYS A 312 -16.90 5.43 18.93
C CYS A 312 -17.93 5.88 19.96
N VAL A 313 -17.86 5.31 21.16
CA VAL A 313 -18.74 5.63 22.29
C VAL A 313 -17.98 5.55 23.62
N ASN A 314 -18.48 6.23 24.64
CA ASN A 314 -17.85 6.33 25.94
C ASN A 314 -18.72 5.72 27.04
N GLY A 315 -19.07 4.45 26.90
CA GLY A 315 -19.98 3.75 27.83
C GLY A 315 -21.45 3.83 27.43
N PRO A 316 -22.39 3.53 28.36
CA PRO A 316 -23.82 3.50 28.09
C PRO A 316 -24.39 4.92 28.05
N GLU A 317 -24.15 5.62 26.93
CA GLU A 317 -24.72 6.94 26.65
C GLU A 317 -25.58 6.88 25.38
N GLU A 318 -26.59 7.75 25.31
CA GLU A 318 -27.26 8.03 24.06
C GLU A 318 -26.33 8.82 23.14
N VAL A 319 -26.05 8.27 21.96
CA VAL A 319 -25.15 8.84 20.98
C VAL A 319 -25.89 9.03 19.66
N ILE A 320 -25.71 10.19 19.04
CA ILE A 320 -26.16 10.44 17.67
C ILE A 320 -25.16 9.81 16.72
N CYS A 321 -25.60 8.86 15.90
CA CYS A 321 -24.73 8.18 14.96
C CYS A 321 -24.16 9.17 13.93
N PRO A 322 -22.82 9.27 13.78
CA PRO A 322 -22.18 10.19 12.85
C PRO A 322 -22.39 9.81 11.37
N TRP A 323 -23.02 8.66 11.10
CA TRP A 323 -23.27 8.17 9.75
C TRP A 323 -24.71 8.38 9.24
N CYS A 324 -25.70 8.17 10.11
CA CYS A 324 -27.11 8.19 9.74
C CYS A 324 -27.94 9.19 10.56
N GLU A 325 -27.31 9.91 11.49
CA GLU A 325 -27.89 10.96 12.33
C GLU A 325 -29.03 10.50 13.26
N LYS A 326 -29.21 9.18 13.43
CA LYS A 326 -30.18 8.61 14.37
C LYS A 326 -29.57 8.49 15.77
N GLY A 327 -30.36 8.80 16.80
CA GLY A 327 -30.00 8.55 18.20
C GLY A 327 -30.04 7.06 18.54
N ILE A 328 -29.02 6.58 19.25
CA ILE A 328 -28.83 5.18 19.62
C ILE A 328 -28.38 5.13 21.06
N ALA A 329 -29.03 4.28 21.86
CA ALA A 329 -28.58 3.94 23.19
C ALA A 329 -27.81 2.62 23.12
N PHE A 330 -26.58 2.60 23.64
CA PHE A 330 -25.82 1.37 23.80
C PHE A 330 -26.01 0.85 25.22
N SER A 331 -26.57 -0.36 25.38
CA SER A 331 -26.53 -1.10 26.63
C SER A 331 -25.26 -1.96 26.67
N GLN A 332 -24.63 -2.09 27.84
CA GLN A 332 -23.67 -3.17 28.05
C GLN A 332 -24.42 -4.49 27.86
N ASN A 333 -24.09 -5.23 26.80
CA ASN A 333 -24.65 -6.55 26.58
C ASN A 333 -23.89 -7.53 27.48
N ASP A 334 -24.54 -8.05 28.53
CA ASP A 334 -23.99 -9.11 29.40
C ASP A 334 -23.83 -10.45 28.67
N ASN A 335 -24.46 -10.59 27.49
CA ASN A 335 -24.27 -11.69 26.58
C ASN A 335 -23.24 -11.28 25.53
N ASN A 336 -22.02 -11.81 25.61
CA ASN A 336 -21.01 -11.82 24.54
C ASN A 336 -21.59 -12.51 23.28
N ALA A 337 -22.58 -11.90 22.64
CA ALA A 337 -23.15 -12.38 21.40
C ALA A 337 -22.25 -11.91 20.27
N ASP A 338 -21.58 -12.85 19.63
CA ASP A 338 -20.77 -12.59 18.45
C ASP A 338 -21.66 -12.12 17.30
N PHE A 339 -21.16 -11.17 16.51
CA PHE A 339 -21.85 -10.66 15.34
C PHE A 339 -20.86 -10.38 14.20
N ASP A 340 -21.39 -10.25 13.00
CA ASP A 340 -20.59 -9.99 11.81
C ASP A 340 -20.47 -8.49 11.55
N VAL A 341 -19.27 -8.04 11.18
CA VAL A 341 -18.93 -6.66 10.90
C VAL A 341 -18.42 -6.52 9.48
N ASN A 342 -18.89 -5.52 8.76
CA ASN A 342 -18.43 -5.23 7.41
C ASN A 342 -16.95 -4.81 7.42
N ARG A 343 -16.17 -5.46 6.57
CA ARG A 343 -14.74 -5.21 6.42
C ARG A 343 -14.46 -4.17 5.35
N GLY A 344 -13.35 -3.47 5.53
CA GLY A 344 -12.62 -2.81 4.46
C GLY A 344 -12.26 -3.80 3.36
N LYS A 345 -11.92 -3.26 2.20
CA LYS A 345 -11.60 -4.06 1.01
C LYS A 345 -10.10 -4.22 0.80
N GLY A 346 -9.33 -3.32 1.42
CA GLY A 346 -7.89 -3.23 1.27
C GLY A 346 -7.14 -4.21 2.15
#